data_AF-A0A9E1REV6-F1
#
_entry.id   AF-A0A9E1REV6-F1
#
_cell.length_a   1.000
_cell.length_b   1.000
_cell.length_c   1.000
_cell.angle_alpha   90.00
_cell.angle_beta   90.00
_cell.angle_gamma   90.00
#
_symmetry.space_group_name_H-M   'P 1'
#
loop_
_entity.id
_entity.type
_entity.pdbx_description
1 polymer ?
#
loop_
_entity_poly.entity_id
_entity_poly.type
_entity_poly.pdbx_seq_one_letter_code
_entity_poly.pdbx_strand_id
1 'polypeptide(L)'
;FDDDLEFTDLAEHGFQIQADTRTLRQDSWLDWELNETSTRREKFTLGNYTQWMPGNFMFDLQVLWVHFGGQDNSGGPVENNFTYALGMGYSFSENRFEESREPYIKKWNSQKTGFTVHYINSYDKTPVTGSPTVTSEDNGLLFKFFTTHWDTDFYFRVWSGGSRKFIPRKGDSIYTNRDFEELGVEKTWWLDDDVSIRATYQVSEHRDGTITHTELLSVQWHIDFSLSEKDP
;
A
#
# COMPACT_ATOMS: atom_id res chain seq x y z
N PHE A 1 1.04 -0.05 0.92
CA PHE A 1 0.32 -0.26 -0.35
C PHE A 1 -0.94 0.56 -0.22
N ASP A 2 -1.04 1.67 -0.94
CA ASP A 2 -2.30 2.40 -1.12
C ASP A 2 -2.71 2.03 -2.55
N ASP A 3 -3.78 1.25 -2.66
CA ASP A 3 -3.96 0.28 -3.74
C ASP A 3 -4.80 0.86 -4.89
N ASP A 4 -4.14 1.58 -5.80
CA ASP A 4 -4.76 2.04 -7.06
C ASP A 4 -5.02 0.88 -8.07
N LEU A 5 -4.72 -0.38 -7.72
CA LEU A 5 -5.02 -1.56 -8.56
C LEU A 5 -6.41 -2.18 -8.29
N GLU A 6 -7.22 -1.55 -7.43
CA GLU A 6 -8.62 -1.91 -7.15
C GLU A 6 -9.48 -2.13 -8.43
N PHE A 7 -9.04 -1.61 -9.59
CA PHE A 7 -9.79 -1.60 -10.85
C PHE A 7 -9.36 -2.63 -11.91
N THR A 8 -8.26 -3.39 -11.71
CA THR A 8 -7.83 -4.41 -12.70
C THR A 8 -8.04 -5.84 -12.27
N ASP A 9 -8.36 -6.09 -11.01
CA ASP A 9 -8.53 -7.44 -10.49
C ASP A 9 -9.97 -7.91 -10.59
N LEU A 10 -10.14 -9.12 -11.11
CA LEU A 10 -11.38 -9.87 -11.00
C LEU A 10 -11.51 -10.26 -9.53
N ALA A 11 -12.40 -9.57 -8.80
CA ALA A 11 -12.61 -9.80 -7.38
C ALA A 11 -12.78 -11.28 -7.06
N GLU A 12 -12.19 -11.77 -5.97
CA GLU A 12 -12.76 -12.85 -5.19
C GLU A 12 -12.14 -12.89 -3.78
N HIS A 13 -13.02 -12.79 -2.78
CA HIS A 13 -12.89 -13.01 -1.34
C HIS A 13 -11.54 -12.73 -0.62
N GLY A 14 -11.64 -11.90 0.42
CA GLY A 14 -10.56 -11.60 1.35
C GLY A 14 -11.11 -11.16 2.70
N PHE A 15 -10.23 -10.98 3.69
CA PHE A 15 -10.57 -10.21 4.88
C PHE A 15 -9.41 -9.28 5.25
N GLN A 16 -9.77 -8.16 5.85
CA GLN A 16 -8.84 -7.12 6.26
C GLN A 16 -9.14 -6.72 7.70
N ILE A 17 -8.08 -6.56 8.49
CA ILE A 17 -8.14 -6.09 9.87
C ILE A 17 -7.28 -4.84 9.96
N GLN A 18 -7.92 -3.73 10.36
CA GLN A 18 -7.26 -2.45 10.54
C GLN A 18 -7.32 -2.06 12.01
N ALA A 19 -6.21 -1.51 12.50
CA ALA A 19 -6.14 -0.86 13.80
C ALA A 19 -5.53 0.52 13.61
N ASP A 20 -6.23 1.55 14.07
CA ASP A 20 -5.74 2.92 14.04
C ASP A 20 -5.85 3.51 15.46
N THR A 21 -4.69 3.66 16.10
CA THR A 21 -4.55 4.21 17.44
C THR A 21 -3.60 5.41 17.41
N ARG A 22 -3.46 6.12 18.54
CA ARG A 22 -2.58 7.28 18.64
C ARG A 22 -1.12 6.98 18.25
N THR A 23 -0.62 5.79 18.56
CA THR A 23 0.79 5.43 18.39
C THR A 23 1.02 4.26 17.45
N LEU A 24 -0.05 3.62 16.95
CA LEU A 24 0.05 2.44 16.10
C LEU A 24 -1.01 2.52 15.01
N ARG A 25 -0.58 2.42 13.76
CA ARG A 25 -1.43 2.10 12.61
C ARG A 25 -1.05 0.71 12.13
N GLN A 26 -2.02 -0.17 11.96
CA GLN A 26 -1.81 -1.51 11.45
C GLN A 26 -2.90 -1.83 10.43
N ASP A 27 -2.50 -2.51 9.37
CA ASP A 27 -3.39 -3.02 8.34
C ASP A 27 -2.89 -4.42 7.96
N SER A 28 -3.72 -5.44 8.14
CA SER A 28 -3.39 -6.81 7.78
C SER A 28 -4.49 -7.37 6.92
N TRP A 29 -4.13 -7.92 5.77
CA TRP A 29 -5.10 -8.46 4.82
C TRP A 29 -4.65 -9.80 4.29
N LEU A 30 -5.64 -10.60 3.95
CA LEU A 30 -5.49 -11.85 3.25
C LEU A 30 -6.51 -11.85 2.12
N ASP A 31 -6.05 -12.13 0.91
CA ASP A 31 -6.83 -12.15 -0.33
C ASP A 31 -6.58 -13.49 -1.04
N TRP A 32 -7.65 -14.12 -1.54
CA TRP A 32 -7.56 -15.36 -2.31
C TRP A 32 -8.41 -15.28 -3.58
N GLU A 33 -7.76 -15.23 -4.72
CA GLU A 33 -8.43 -15.10 -6.01
C GLU A 33 -8.67 -16.47 -6.65
N LEU A 34 -9.90 -16.69 -7.13
CA LEU A 34 -10.34 -17.69 -8.14
C LEU A 34 -9.92 -19.15 -7.94
N ASN A 35 -10.92 -20.05 -8.06
CA ASN A 35 -10.65 -21.48 -8.17
C ASN A 35 -9.75 -21.80 -9.38
N GLU A 36 -8.78 -22.69 -9.16
CA GLU A 36 -7.83 -23.14 -10.16
C GLU A 36 -8.51 -23.75 -11.40
N THR A 37 -8.02 -23.40 -12.59
CA THR A 37 -8.47 -23.99 -13.85
C THR A 37 -7.27 -24.39 -14.71
N SER A 38 -7.51 -25.14 -15.79
CA SER A 38 -6.48 -25.54 -16.75
C SER A 38 -5.78 -24.38 -17.47
N THR A 39 -6.28 -23.15 -17.33
CA THR A 39 -5.74 -21.95 -17.99
C THR A 39 -5.46 -20.80 -17.03
N ARG A 40 -5.77 -20.95 -15.73
CA ARG A 40 -5.63 -19.91 -14.71
C ARG A 40 -5.21 -20.54 -13.37
N ARG A 41 -4.18 -19.97 -12.76
CA ARG A 41 -3.65 -20.40 -11.46
C ARG A 41 -4.43 -19.74 -10.33
N GLU A 42 -4.67 -20.47 -9.26
CA GLU A 42 -5.09 -19.89 -7.98
C GLU A 42 -4.03 -18.90 -7.50
N LYS A 43 -4.45 -17.84 -6.80
CA LYS A 43 -3.54 -16.88 -6.20
C LYS A 43 -3.94 -16.58 -4.77
N PHE A 44 -2.95 -16.61 -3.90
CA PHE A 44 -3.09 -16.28 -2.49
C PHE A 44 -2.15 -15.14 -2.12
N THR A 45 -2.67 -14.13 -1.43
CA THR A 45 -1.91 -12.95 -1.01
C THR A 45 -2.08 -12.73 0.48
N LEU A 46 -0.97 -12.52 1.18
CA LEU A 46 -0.95 -12.11 2.58
C LEU A 46 -0.14 -10.83 2.72
N GLY A 47 -0.70 -9.82 3.35
CA GLY A 47 -0.03 -8.56 3.59
C GLY A 47 -0.17 -8.07 5.02
N ASN A 48 0.86 -7.36 5.48
CA ASN A 48 0.84 -6.62 6.72
C ASN A 48 1.56 -5.29 6.51
N TYR A 49 0.94 -4.22 7.02
CA TYR A 49 1.57 -2.93 7.23
C TYR A 49 1.42 -2.57 8.69
N THR A 50 2.52 -2.16 9.31
CA THR A 50 2.56 -1.70 10.69
C THR A 50 3.39 -0.43 10.74
N GLN A 51 2.80 0.63 11.29
CA GLN A 51 3.48 1.90 11.54
C GLN A 51 3.39 2.24 13.02
N TRP A 52 4.54 2.29 13.67
CA TRP A 52 4.67 2.75 15.04
C TRP A 52 5.09 4.22 15.07
N MET A 53 4.36 5.03 15.84
CA MET A 53 4.45 6.49 15.85
C MET A 53 4.70 7.06 17.25
N PRO A 54 5.90 6.85 17.85
CA PRO A 54 6.23 7.45 19.12
C PRO A 54 6.57 8.94 18.95
N GLY A 55 5.67 9.82 19.40
CA GLY A 55 5.83 11.27 19.27
C GLY A 55 5.85 11.69 17.80
N ASN A 56 6.93 12.33 17.35
CA ASN A 56 7.07 12.80 15.97
C ASN A 56 7.69 11.77 15.02
N PHE A 57 8.21 10.66 15.54
CA PHE A 57 8.84 9.64 14.73
C PHE A 57 7.81 8.69 14.14
N MET A 58 8.16 8.09 13.01
CA MET A 58 7.40 7.03 12.34
C MET A 58 8.37 5.90 12.04
N PHE A 59 7.98 4.67 12.36
CA PHE A 59 8.70 3.45 12.01
C PHE A 59 7.74 2.53 11.28
N ASP A 60 8.06 2.20 10.04
CA ASP A 60 7.20 1.39 9.18
C ASP A 60 7.82 0.00 9.01
N LEU A 61 7.00 -1.02 9.14
CA LEU A 61 7.27 -2.37 8.68
C LEU A 61 6.15 -2.75 7.72
N GLN A 62 6.52 -3.28 6.57
CA GLN A 62 5.58 -3.76 5.59
C GLN A 62 6.06 -5.08 5.04
N VAL A 63 5.15 -6.03 4.87
CA VAL A 63 5.42 -7.35 4.31
C VAL A 63 4.28 -7.71 3.37
N LEU A 64 4.62 -8.28 2.22
CA LEU A 64 3.70 -8.82 1.23
C LEU A 64 4.24 -10.16 0.77
N TRP A 65 3.40 -11.18 0.82
CA TRP A 65 3.67 -12.48 0.24
C TRP A 65 2.58 -12.81 -0.76
N VAL A 66 2.99 -13.14 -1.99
CA VAL A 66 2.09 -13.57 -3.06
C VAL A 66 2.49 -14.96 -3.51
N HIS A 67 1.53 -15.87 -3.51
CA HIS A 67 1.64 -17.24 -3.97
C HIS A 67 0.76 -17.46 -5.19
N PHE A 68 1.27 -18.18 -6.19
CA PHE A 68 0.51 -18.61 -7.34
C PHE A 68 0.58 -20.12 -7.52
N GLY A 69 -0.57 -20.74 -7.78
CA GLY A 69 -0.75 -22.16 -8.02
C GLY A 69 -1.36 -22.89 -6.83
N GLY A 70 -2.18 -23.90 -7.13
CA GLY A 70 -2.85 -24.75 -6.14
C GLY A 70 -2.41 -26.22 -6.26
N GLN A 71 -3.22 -27.11 -5.68
CA GLN A 71 -2.95 -28.55 -5.67
C GLN A 71 -3.18 -29.22 -7.05
N ASP A 72 -4.01 -28.63 -7.92
CA ASP A 72 -4.37 -29.14 -9.25
C ASP A 72 -3.76 -28.28 -10.39
N ASN A 73 -2.60 -27.66 -10.11
CA ASN A 73 -2.01 -26.63 -10.97
C ASN A 73 -1.60 -27.14 -12.34
N SER A 74 -2.44 -26.82 -13.33
CA SER A 74 -2.24 -27.10 -14.75
C SER A 74 -2.07 -25.82 -15.58
N GLY A 75 -2.27 -24.64 -14.98
CA GLY A 75 -2.18 -23.32 -15.63
C GLY A 75 -0.78 -22.71 -15.69
N GLY A 76 0.21 -23.29 -15.02
CA GLY A 76 1.62 -22.83 -15.06
C GLY A 76 2.43 -23.30 -13.84
N PRO A 77 3.71 -22.92 -13.72
CA PRO A 77 4.52 -23.27 -12.56
C PRO A 77 4.01 -22.58 -11.27
N VAL A 78 4.28 -23.19 -10.12
CA VAL A 78 4.01 -22.61 -8.78
C VAL A 78 5.03 -21.52 -8.48
N GLU A 79 4.58 -20.32 -8.16
CA GLU A 79 5.47 -19.17 -7.97
C GLU A 79 5.25 -18.52 -6.61
N ASN A 80 6.33 -17.94 -6.06
CA ASN A 80 6.27 -17.20 -4.80
C ASN A 80 7.03 -15.89 -4.96
N ASN A 81 6.41 -14.80 -4.52
CA ASN A 81 7.03 -13.49 -4.37
C ASN A 81 6.91 -13.06 -2.91
N PHE A 82 8.01 -12.60 -2.33
CA PHE A 82 8.04 -12.05 -0.98
C PHE A 82 8.71 -10.68 -1.01
N THR A 83 7.96 -9.66 -0.64
CA THR A 83 8.41 -8.28 -0.58
C THR A 83 8.31 -7.77 0.85
N TYR A 84 9.33 -7.08 1.32
CA TYR A 84 9.26 -6.34 2.58
C TYR A 84 9.81 -4.93 2.44
N ALA A 85 9.29 -4.02 3.26
CA ALA A 85 9.80 -2.67 3.40
C ALA A 85 10.03 -2.33 4.87
N LEU A 86 11.15 -1.65 5.12
CA LEU A 86 11.51 -1.08 6.41
C LEU A 86 11.62 0.43 6.23
N GLY A 87 10.82 1.17 7.00
CA GLY A 87 10.75 2.61 6.92
C GLY A 87 11.04 3.32 8.21
N MET A 88 11.53 4.54 8.08
CA MET A 88 11.57 5.50 9.16
C MET A 88 11.16 6.88 8.66
N GLY A 89 10.65 7.72 9.53
CA GLY A 89 10.28 9.07 9.17
C GLY A 89 10.09 9.99 10.36
N TYR A 90 9.86 11.25 10.04
CA TYR A 90 9.64 12.29 11.02
C TYR A 90 8.51 13.22 10.57
N SER A 91 7.64 13.55 11.50
CA SER A 91 6.56 14.54 11.37
C SER A 91 6.95 15.80 12.12
N PHE A 92 6.86 16.96 11.47
CA PHE A 92 7.11 18.25 12.10
C PHE A 92 5.97 18.69 13.03
N SER A 93 4.81 18.04 12.95
CA SER A 93 3.73 18.18 13.92
C SER A 93 3.61 16.91 14.77
N GLU A 94 3.21 17.06 16.03
CA GLU A 94 2.94 15.93 16.91
C GLU A 94 1.89 15.01 16.30
N ASN A 95 2.17 13.69 16.30
CA ASN A 95 1.29 12.71 15.70
C ASN A 95 -0.06 12.66 16.41
N ARG A 96 -1.10 12.91 15.60
CA ARG A 96 -2.52 12.52 15.70
C ARG A 96 -3.26 12.82 17.02
N PHE A 97 -4.24 13.72 16.85
CA PHE A 97 -5.50 13.94 17.57
C PHE A 97 -5.44 14.17 19.10
N GLU A 98 -5.91 15.35 19.53
CA GLU A 98 -6.72 15.41 20.75
C GLU A 98 -8.02 14.63 20.47
N GLU A 99 -8.45 13.81 21.43
CA GLU A 99 -9.60 12.90 21.34
C GLU A 99 -10.91 13.71 21.16
N SER A 100 -11.26 14.06 19.91
CA SER A 100 -12.58 14.62 19.57
C SER A 100 -13.59 13.49 19.40
N ARG A 101 -14.81 13.66 19.93
CA ARG A 101 -15.92 12.71 19.76
C ARG A 101 -16.60 12.80 18.39
N GLU A 102 -16.27 13.81 17.58
CA GLU A 102 -16.89 14.04 16.27
C GLU A 102 -15.86 13.78 15.14
N PRO A 103 -16.10 12.78 14.26
CA PRO A 103 -15.16 12.37 13.22
C PRO A 103 -14.86 13.50 12.21
N TYR A 104 -15.85 14.35 11.90
CA TYR A 104 -15.70 15.45 10.95
C TYR A 104 -14.77 16.58 11.44
N ILE A 105 -14.83 16.91 12.74
CA ILE A 105 -14.00 17.98 13.33
C ILE A 105 -12.53 17.55 13.45
N LYS A 106 -12.26 16.24 13.57
CA LYS A 106 -10.89 15.68 13.69
C LYS A 106 -9.99 16.09 12.51
N LYS A 107 -10.50 16.06 11.28
CA LYS A 107 -9.68 16.22 10.05
C LYS A 107 -9.45 17.66 9.62
N TRP A 108 -10.35 18.58 9.96
CA TRP A 108 -10.22 19.98 9.54
C TRP A 108 -9.02 20.71 10.18
N ASN A 109 -8.56 20.26 11.35
CA ASN A 109 -7.40 20.84 12.05
C ASN A 109 -6.11 20.01 11.97
N SER A 110 -6.11 18.88 11.24
CA SER A 110 -4.90 18.06 11.12
C SER A 110 -3.99 18.61 10.02
N GLN A 111 -3.02 19.43 10.42
CA GLN A 111 -1.86 19.74 9.57
C GLN A 111 -0.72 18.81 9.93
N LYS A 112 -0.24 18.05 8.94
CA LYS A 112 0.89 17.14 9.13
C LYS A 112 1.88 17.33 8.00
N THR A 113 3.08 17.77 8.31
CA THR A 113 4.17 17.85 7.34
C THR A 113 5.30 16.96 7.82
N GLY A 114 5.92 16.22 6.93
CA GLY A 114 6.98 15.31 7.31
C GLY A 114 7.64 14.63 6.12
N PHE A 115 8.50 13.68 6.44
CA PHE A 115 9.12 12.82 5.45
C PHE A 115 9.24 11.38 5.96
N THR A 116 9.38 10.45 5.04
CA THR A 116 9.72 9.05 5.30
C THR A 116 10.78 8.59 4.31
N VAL A 117 11.58 7.62 4.74
CA VAL A 117 12.53 6.87 3.93
C VAL A 117 12.24 5.40 4.14
N HIS A 118 12.07 4.65 3.05
CA HIS A 118 11.83 3.21 3.08
C HIS A 118 12.90 2.48 2.29
N TYR A 119 13.50 1.46 2.90
CA TYR A 119 14.27 0.45 2.19
C TYR A 119 13.36 -0.72 1.89
N ILE A 120 13.35 -1.15 0.62
CA ILE A 120 12.44 -2.17 0.11
C ILE A 120 13.28 -3.27 -0.52
N ASN A 121 12.89 -4.51 -0.28
CA ASN A 121 13.52 -5.67 -0.88
C ASN A 121 12.43 -6.65 -1.34
N SER A 122 12.64 -7.26 -2.51
CA SER A 122 11.75 -8.27 -3.06
C SER A 122 12.54 -9.51 -3.48
N TYR A 123 11.99 -10.68 -3.16
CA TYR A 123 12.48 -11.99 -3.54
C TYR A 123 11.43 -12.71 -4.39
N ASP A 124 11.83 -13.03 -5.61
CA ASP A 124 11.04 -13.81 -6.54
C ASP A 124 11.64 -15.22 -6.70
N LYS A 125 10.76 -16.22 -6.66
CA LYS A 125 11.09 -17.60 -6.98
C LYS A 125 10.16 -18.11 -8.06
N THR A 126 10.67 -18.21 -9.28
CA THR A 126 9.93 -18.69 -10.45
C THR A 126 10.54 -20.00 -10.97
N PRO A 127 9.81 -21.12 -10.95
CA PRO A 127 10.25 -22.35 -11.61
C PRO A 127 10.23 -22.16 -13.12
N VAL A 128 11.29 -22.59 -13.81
CA VAL A 128 11.35 -22.62 -15.27
C VAL A 128 11.25 -24.06 -15.74
N THR A 129 10.30 -24.35 -16.63
CA THR A 129 10.13 -25.70 -17.17
C THR A 129 11.41 -26.16 -17.88
N GLY A 130 12.01 -27.25 -17.41
CA GLY A 130 13.25 -27.80 -17.98
C GLY A 130 14.53 -27.02 -17.62
N SER A 131 14.51 -26.18 -16.59
CA SER A 131 15.67 -25.43 -16.11
C SER A 131 15.66 -25.26 -14.59
N PRO A 132 16.80 -24.89 -13.96
CA PRO A 132 16.84 -24.56 -12.53
C PRO A 132 15.86 -23.43 -12.21
N THR A 133 15.27 -23.45 -11.01
CA THR A 133 14.46 -22.35 -10.49
C THR A 133 15.24 -21.04 -10.57
N VAL A 134 14.63 -20.01 -11.15
CA VAL A 134 15.19 -18.66 -11.15
C VAL A 134 14.80 -17.99 -9.85
N THR A 135 15.81 -17.65 -9.06
CA THR A 135 15.65 -16.76 -7.91
C THR A 135 16.16 -15.38 -8.32
N SER A 136 15.32 -14.35 -8.19
CA SER A 136 15.75 -12.96 -8.31
C SER A 136 15.54 -12.25 -6.97
N GLU A 137 16.52 -11.46 -6.60
CA GLU A 137 16.44 -10.53 -5.47
C GLU A 137 16.64 -9.13 -6.02
N ASP A 138 15.86 -8.20 -5.51
CA ASP A 138 15.94 -6.80 -5.87
C ASP A 138 15.71 -5.89 -4.67
N ASN A 139 16.20 -4.66 -4.74
CA ASN A 139 16.03 -3.69 -3.68
C ASN A 139 15.96 -2.26 -4.20
N GLY A 140 15.45 -1.38 -3.34
CA GLY A 140 15.43 0.04 -3.61
C GLY A 140 15.13 0.89 -2.38
N LEU A 141 15.24 2.18 -2.59
CA LEU A 141 15.01 3.22 -1.59
C LEU A 141 13.92 4.16 -2.08
N LEU A 142 12.90 4.35 -1.27
CA LEU A 142 11.85 5.33 -1.46
C LEU A 142 12.04 6.47 -0.48
N PHE A 143 12.20 7.68 -0.97
CA PHE A 143 12.03 8.90 -0.18
C PHE A 143 10.64 9.46 -0.45
N LYS A 144 9.92 9.87 0.60
CA LYS A 144 8.64 10.58 0.47
C LYS A 144 8.66 11.80 1.37
N PHE A 145 8.38 12.97 0.80
CA PHE A 145 7.97 14.17 1.53
C PHE A 145 6.46 14.31 1.41
N PHE A 146 5.79 14.69 2.50
CA PHE A 146 4.34 14.83 2.51
C PHE A 146 3.89 16.01 3.35
N THR A 147 2.75 16.57 2.96
CA THR A 147 2.02 17.55 3.76
C THR A 147 0.51 17.34 3.64
N THR A 148 -0.17 17.30 4.77
CA THR A 148 -1.63 17.26 4.87
C THR A 148 -2.11 18.64 5.26
N HIS A 149 -3.06 19.17 4.50
CA HIS A 149 -3.78 20.40 4.80
C HIS A 149 -5.28 20.17 4.64
N TRP A 150 -6.00 20.24 5.77
CA TRP A 150 -7.42 19.86 5.85
C TRP A 150 -7.60 18.42 5.36
N ASP A 151 -8.55 18.15 4.47
CA ASP A 151 -8.76 16.84 3.85
C ASP A 151 -7.94 16.62 2.58
N THR A 152 -6.79 17.29 2.44
CA THR A 152 -5.96 17.23 1.24
C THR A 152 -4.54 16.82 1.58
N ASP A 153 -4.09 15.72 0.99
CA ASP A 153 -2.73 15.23 1.13
C ASP A 153 -1.94 15.57 -0.13
N PHE A 154 -0.79 16.22 0.05
CA PHE A 154 0.18 16.45 -1.01
C PHE A 154 1.42 15.63 -0.70
N TYR A 155 2.05 15.08 -1.74
CA TYR A 155 3.31 14.38 -1.57
C TYR A 155 4.23 14.52 -2.77
N PHE A 156 5.51 14.39 -2.48
CA PHE A 156 6.57 14.18 -3.44
C PHE A 156 7.30 12.90 -3.07
N ARG A 157 7.58 12.04 -4.06
CA ARG A 157 8.28 10.78 -3.87
C ARG A 157 9.43 10.68 -4.85
N VAL A 158 10.53 10.09 -4.39
CA VAL A 158 11.66 9.71 -5.22
C VAL A 158 11.98 8.26 -4.94
N TRP A 159 11.99 7.46 -5.99
CA TRP A 159 12.39 6.06 -5.94
C TRP A 159 13.71 5.89 -6.66
N SER A 160 14.64 5.21 -5.99
CA SER A 160 15.89 4.77 -6.59
C SER A 160 16.10 3.30 -6.27
N GLY A 161 16.12 2.46 -7.30
CA GLY A 161 16.23 1.02 -7.15
C GLY A 161 15.32 0.26 -8.10
N GLY A 162 15.29 -1.06 -7.95
CA GLY A 162 14.69 -1.95 -8.94
C GLY A 162 15.63 -2.15 -10.13
N SER A 163 16.19 -3.33 -10.24
CA SER A 163 16.75 -3.84 -11.48
C SER A 163 15.64 -4.05 -12.52
N ARG A 164 16.01 -4.29 -13.80
CA ARG A 164 15.05 -4.79 -14.82
C ARG A 164 14.39 -6.13 -14.46
N LYS A 165 14.78 -6.74 -13.33
CA LYS A 165 14.27 -8.01 -12.83
C LYS A 165 13.32 -7.84 -11.65
N PHE A 166 12.96 -6.61 -11.26
CA PHE A 166 11.82 -6.40 -10.38
C PHE A 166 10.59 -6.91 -11.15
N ILE A 167 10.02 -8.03 -10.72
CA ILE A 167 8.76 -8.53 -11.28
C ILE A 167 7.68 -8.11 -10.27
N PRO A 168 7.12 -6.90 -10.41
CA PRO A 168 6.05 -6.45 -9.53
C PRO A 168 4.87 -7.41 -9.69
N ARG A 169 4.32 -7.88 -8.56
CA ARG A 169 3.06 -8.64 -8.55
C ARG A 169 2.00 -7.79 -7.82
N LYS A 170 0.71 -8.07 -8.02
CA LYS A 170 -0.44 -7.24 -7.55
C LYS A 170 -0.17 -6.53 -6.20
N GLY A 171 -0.43 -5.22 -6.17
CA GLY A 171 -0.15 -4.31 -5.04
C GLY A 171 1.10 -3.43 -5.24
N ASP A 172 1.99 -3.78 -6.18
CA ASP A 172 3.29 -3.12 -6.40
C ASP A 172 3.30 -2.02 -7.50
N SER A 173 2.25 -1.20 -7.64
CA SER A 173 2.20 -0.19 -8.74
C SER A 173 3.30 0.88 -8.65
N ILE A 174 3.79 1.18 -7.43
CA ILE A 174 4.93 2.09 -7.20
C ILE A 174 6.24 1.45 -7.71
N TYR A 175 6.34 0.13 -7.80
CA TYR A 175 7.60 -0.59 -7.98
C TYR A 175 7.73 -1.27 -9.35
N THR A 176 6.74 -1.09 -10.24
CA THR A 176 6.84 -1.50 -11.65
C THR A 176 7.85 -0.69 -12.44
N ASN A 177 8.32 0.42 -11.87
CA ASN A 177 9.00 1.46 -12.60
C ASN A 177 10.46 1.57 -12.18
N ARG A 178 11.28 1.89 -13.19
CA ARG A 178 12.66 2.37 -13.02
C ARG A 178 12.66 3.56 -12.07
N ASP A 179 13.84 3.99 -11.62
CA ASP A 179 14.00 5.23 -10.85
C ASP A 179 13.03 6.32 -11.33
N PHE A 180 12.19 6.83 -10.42
CA PHE A 180 11.14 7.80 -10.74
C PHE A 180 11.08 8.91 -9.71
N GLU A 181 10.59 10.05 -10.16
CA GLU A 181 10.15 11.16 -9.32
C GLU A 181 8.64 11.34 -9.51
N GLU A 182 7.90 11.48 -8.41
CA GLU A 182 6.44 11.53 -8.44
C GLU A 182 5.91 12.66 -7.57
N LEU A 183 4.94 13.39 -8.12
CA LEU A 183 4.12 14.35 -7.40
C LEU A 183 2.69 13.83 -7.35
N GLY A 184 2.06 13.92 -6.19
CA GLY A 184 0.67 13.54 -6.07
C GLY A 184 -0.11 14.39 -5.10
N VAL A 185 -1.42 14.43 -5.34
CA VAL A 185 -2.42 15.05 -4.50
C VAL A 185 -3.57 14.07 -4.32
N GLU A 186 -4.01 13.94 -3.08
CA GLU A 186 -5.23 13.22 -2.72
C GLU A 186 -6.17 14.20 -2.02
N LYS A 187 -7.43 14.21 -2.42
CA LYS A 187 -8.48 15.01 -1.80
C LYS A 187 -9.60 14.09 -1.34
N THR A 188 -9.95 14.19 -0.07
CA THR A 188 -11.15 13.57 0.47
C THR A 188 -12.25 14.61 0.64
N TRP A 189 -13.46 14.30 0.21
CA TRP A 189 -14.69 15.02 0.52
C TRP A 189 -15.60 14.11 1.33
N TRP A 190 -15.93 14.54 2.54
CA TRP A 190 -16.92 13.87 3.36
C TRP A 190 -18.32 14.33 2.97
N LEU A 191 -19.18 13.38 2.61
CA LEU A 191 -20.58 13.63 2.30
C LEU A 191 -21.45 13.51 3.55
N ASP A 192 -21.05 12.62 4.46
CA ASP A 192 -21.66 12.37 5.76
C ASP A 192 -20.57 11.78 6.70
N ASP A 193 -20.92 11.44 7.96
CA ASP A 193 -20.00 10.81 8.91
C ASP A 193 -19.46 9.46 8.43
N ASP A 194 -20.29 8.72 7.67
CA ASP A 194 -19.96 7.38 7.22
C ASP A 194 -19.56 7.33 5.73
N VAL A 195 -19.72 8.41 4.97
CA VAL A 195 -19.54 8.37 3.51
C VAL A 195 -18.56 9.43 3.03
N SER A 196 -17.58 9.02 2.24
CA SER A 196 -16.59 9.92 1.65
C SER A 196 -16.32 9.63 0.18
N ILE A 197 -15.99 10.67 -0.58
CA ILE A 197 -15.39 10.57 -1.91
C ILE A 197 -13.91 10.89 -1.78
N ARG A 198 -13.03 10.09 -2.39
CA ARG A 198 -11.60 10.35 -2.50
C ARG A 198 -11.23 10.49 -3.97
N ALA A 199 -10.56 11.58 -4.31
CA ALA A 199 -9.89 11.72 -5.61
C ALA A 199 -8.39 11.76 -5.43
N THR A 200 -7.68 11.02 -6.27
CA THR A 200 -6.22 10.99 -6.31
C THR A 200 -5.77 11.40 -7.70
N TYR A 201 -4.79 12.27 -7.77
CA TYR A 201 -4.04 12.57 -8.99
C TYR A 201 -2.56 12.45 -8.69
N GLN A 202 -1.85 11.68 -9.50
CA GLN A 202 -0.41 11.56 -9.43
C GLN A 202 0.21 11.63 -10.81
N VAL A 203 1.40 12.21 -10.87
CA VAL A 203 2.23 12.29 -12.07
C VAL A 203 3.64 11.86 -11.72
N SER A 204 4.20 10.96 -12.52
CA SER A 204 5.51 10.37 -12.29
C SER A 204 6.37 10.51 -13.55
N GLU A 205 7.59 11.01 -13.40
CA GLU A 205 8.62 11.03 -14.44
C GLU A 205 9.59 9.88 -14.18
N HIS A 206 9.78 9.05 -15.20
CA HIS A 206 10.69 7.90 -15.17
C HIS A 206 12.04 8.29 -15.75
N ARG A 207 13.11 7.61 -15.31
CA ARG A 207 14.48 7.86 -15.80
C ARG A 207 14.67 7.77 -17.32
N ASP A 208 13.80 7.06 -18.04
CA ASP A 208 13.84 7.00 -19.50
C ASP A 208 13.10 8.17 -20.19
N GLY A 209 12.64 9.15 -19.42
CA GLY A 209 11.91 10.33 -19.89
C GLY A 209 10.43 10.08 -20.11
N THR A 210 9.92 8.87 -19.81
CA THR A 210 8.49 8.59 -19.87
C THR A 210 7.78 9.33 -18.74
N ILE A 211 6.62 9.90 -19.02
CA ILE A 211 5.75 10.51 -18.02
C ILE A 211 4.46 9.69 -17.95
N THR A 212 4.10 9.27 -16.74
CA THR A 212 2.83 8.60 -16.46
C THR A 212 1.99 9.47 -15.54
N HIS A 213 0.68 9.42 -15.69
CA HIS A 213 -0.24 9.98 -14.70
C HIS A 213 -1.30 8.95 -14.37
N THR A 214 -1.76 8.98 -13.12
CA THR A 214 -2.84 8.14 -12.63
C THR A 214 -3.88 9.03 -11.97
N GLU A 215 -5.14 8.77 -12.29
CA GLU A 215 -6.30 9.43 -11.73
C GLU A 215 -7.18 8.36 -11.09
N LEU A 216 -7.52 8.56 -9.81
CA LEU A 216 -8.43 7.69 -9.08
C LEU A 216 -9.60 8.50 -8.53
N LEU A 217 -10.79 7.94 -8.61
CA LEU A 217 -11.95 8.42 -7.88
C LEU A 217 -12.60 7.24 -7.18
N SER A 218 -12.68 7.27 -5.86
CA SER A 218 -13.31 6.22 -5.05
C SER A 218 -14.39 6.80 -4.13
N VAL A 219 -15.41 5.99 -3.87
CA VAL A 219 -16.47 6.28 -2.91
C VAL A 219 -16.38 5.24 -1.81
N GLN A 220 -16.22 5.69 -0.57
CA GLN A 220 -15.97 4.84 0.59
C GLN A 220 -17.12 4.98 1.58
N TRP A 221 -17.60 3.83 2.08
CA TRP A 221 -18.53 3.75 3.19
C TRP A 221 -17.81 3.12 4.39
N HIS A 222 -17.74 3.86 5.49
CA HIS A 222 -17.07 3.49 6.73
C HIS A 222 -18.08 2.91 7.71
N ILE A 223 -17.73 1.81 8.38
CA ILE A 223 -18.55 1.21 9.44
C ILE A 223 -17.65 0.94 10.64
N ASP A 224 -17.82 1.71 11.70
CA ASP A 224 -17.05 1.56 12.94
C ASP A 224 -17.68 0.51 13.86
N PHE A 225 -16.87 -0.44 14.34
CA PHE A 225 -17.28 -1.40 15.39
C PHE A 225 -16.42 -1.18 16.63
N SER A 226 -17.05 -0.81 17.75
CA SER A 226 -16.34 -0.74 19.04
C SER A 226 -16.10 -2.15 19.57
N LEU A 227 -14.83 -2.52 19.78
CA LEU A 227 -14.45 -3.83 20.36
C LEU A 227 -14.59 -3.87 21.89
N SER A 228 -14.97 -2.76 22.54
CA SER A 228 -15.33 -2.74 23.96
C SER A 228 -16.38 -1.66 24.26
N GLU A 229 -17.39 -1.99 25.07
CA GLU A 229 -18.14 -0.95 25.79
C GLU A 229 -17.17 -0.20 26.69
N LYS A 230 -17.00 1.11 26.46
CA LYS A 230 -16.57 1.97 27.56
C LYS A 230 -17.78 2.07 28.47
N ASP A 231 -17.75 1.36 29.60
CA ASP A 231 -18.73 1.54 30.67
C ASP A 231 -18.86 3.05 30.98
N PRO A 232 -20.09 3.55 31.21
CA PRO A 232 -20.41 4.98 31.32
C PRO A 232 -19.73 5.69 32.50
#